data_AF-A0A0M1HSQ2-F1
#
_entry.id   AF-A0A0M1HSQ2-F1
#
_cell.length_a   1.000
_cell.length_b   1.000
_cell.length_c   1.000
_cell.angle_alpha   90.00
_cell.angle_beta   90.00
_cell.angle_gamma   90.00
#
_symmetry.space_group_name_H-M   'P 1'
#
loop_
_entity.id
_entity.type
_entity.pdbx_description
1 polymer ?
#
loop_
_entity_poly.entity_id
_entity_poly.type
_entity_poly.pdbx_seq_one_letter_code
_entity_poly.pdbx_strand_id
1 'polypeptide(L)'
;MAFASKRFDRQNGMRIPMQSLAAYTGADYKVPGSLDYRNFLRETLMCTQDVRERLHAFKSAVFNVLFNNRDDHTKNFSFLMAKNGQWKLAPAYDVTFCEGPGGCHQMDIMGEALNFPK
;
A
#
# COMPACT_ATOMS: atom_id res chain seq x y z
N MET A 1 7.15 -26.27 0.50
CA MET A 1 7.07 -25.49 1.76
C MET A 1 5.90 -24.52 1.62
N ALA A 2 5.08 -24.34 2.65
CA ALA A 2 3.94 -23.42 2.61
C ALA A 2 4.08 -22.38 3.72
N PHE A 3 3.61 -21.16 3.45
CA PHE A 3 3.52 -20.07 4.41
C PHE A 3 2.05 -19.70 4.62
N ALA A 4 1.64 -19.48 5.87
CA ALA A 4 0.26 -19.12 6.22
C ALA A 4 0.25 -17.86 7.08
N SER A 5 -0.54 -16.86 6.69
CA SER A 5 -0.73 -15.62 7.44
C SER A 5 -2.15 -15.53 8.01
N LYS A 6 -2.28 -14.92 9.20
CA LYS A 6 -3.58 -14.64 9.80
C LYS A 6 -4.25 -13.50 9.06
N ARG A 7 -5.50 -13.70 8.61
CA ARG A 7 -6.30 -12.65 7.96
C ARG A 7 -6.69 -11.54 8.95
N PHE A 8 -6.33 -10.31 8.63
CA PHE A 8 -6.72 -9.12 9.41
C PHE A 8 -8.12 -8.59 9.07
N ASP A 9 -8.69 -8.97 7.92
CA ASP A 9 -10.06 -8.61 7.51
C ASP A 9 -11.11 -9.58 8.08
N ARG A 10 -10.78 -10.29 9.17
CA ARG A 10 -11.66 -11.23 9.87
C ARG A 10 -11.65 -10.96 11.37
N GLN A 11 -12.83 -10.80 11.96
CA GLN A 11 -13.00 -10.65 13.40
C GLN A 11 -14.28 -11.37 13.85
N ASN A 12 -14.17 -12.25 14.85
CA ASN A 12 -15.29 -13.01 15.40
C ASN A 12 -16.12 -13.75 14.33
N GLY A 13 -15.45 -14.38 13.36
CA GLY A 13 -16.11 -15.08 12.24
C GLY A 13 -16.68 -14.17 11.16
N MET A 14 -16.73 -12.85 11.36
CA MET A 14 -17.24 -11.89 10.40
C MET A 14 -16.14 -11.28 9.54
N ARG A 15 -16.50 -10.87 8.31
CA ARG A 15 -15.63 -10.12 7.41
C ARG A 15 -15.71 -8.63 7.73
N ILE A 16 -14.54 -8.00 7.85
CA ILE A 16 -14.43 -6.53 7.91
C ILE A 16 -14.41 -6.00 6.48
N PRO A 17 -15.22 -4.98 6.12
CA PRO A 17 -15.13 -4.36 4.81
C PRO A 17 -13.73 -3.80 4.55
N MET A 18 -13.21 -4.06 3.35
CA MET A 18 -11.85 -3.74 2.95
C MET A 18 -11.85 -3.25 1.51
N GLN A 19 -11.07 -2.23 1.21
CA GLN A 19 -10.87 -1.69 -0.13
C GLN A 19 -9.39 -1.38 -0.35
N SER A 20 -8.84 -1.79 -1.49
CA SER A 20 -7.44 -1.47 -1.83
C SER A 20 -7.29 -0.01 -2.23
N LEU A 21 -6.07 0.51 -2.17
CA LEU A 21 -5.75 1.84 -2.70
C LEU A 21 -6.11 1.91 -4.19
N ALA A 22 -5.81 0.87 -4.98
CA ALA A 22 -6.20 0.79 -6.39
C ALA A 22 -7.72 0.93 -6.59
N ALA A 23 -8.53 0.27 -5.76
CA ALA A 23 -9.98 0.36 -5.84
C ALA A 23 -10.52 1.71 -5.35
N TYR A 24 -9.80 2.39 -4.46
CA TYR A 24 -10.17 3.73 -3.96
C TYR A 24 -9.87 4.82 -4.99
N THR A 25 -8.73 4.74 -5.67
CA THR A 25 -8.26 5.78 -6.60
C THR A 25 -8.59 5.51 -8.06
N GLY A 26 -8.96 4.28 -8.39
CA GLY A 26 -9.11 3.83 -9.78
C GLY A 26 -7.76 3.60 -10.50
N ALA A 27 -6.63 3.61 -9.79
CA ALA A 27 -5.32 3.43 -10.38
C ALA A 27 -5.15 2.02 -10.99
N ASP A 28 -4.61 1.95 -12.21
CA ASP A 28 -4.23 0.68 -12.83
C ASP A 28 -2.91 0.17 -12.23
N TYR A 29 -3.03 -0.79 -11.31
CA TYR A 29 -1.91 -1.45 -10.65
C TYR A 29 -1.00 -2.24 -11.62
N LYS A 30 -1.39 -2.45 -12.88
CA LYS A 30 -0.56 -3.11 -13.90
C LYS A 30 0.41 -2.14 -14.56
N VAL A 31 0.19 -0.84 -14.43
CA VAL A 31 1.05 0.20 -15.01
C VAL A 31 1.96 0.73 -13.89
N PRO A 32 3.28 0.46 -13.94
CA PRO A 32 4.23 1.01 -12.98
C PRO A 32 4.16 2.55 -12.96
N GLY A 33 4.25 3.15 -11.78
CA GLY A 33 4.15 4.60 -11.63
C GLY A 33 2.75 5.19 -11.85
N SER A 34 1.69 4.38 -11.97
CA SER A 34 0.31 4.88 -12.03
C SER A 34 -0.11 5.63 -10.76
N LEU A 35 0.60 5.40 -9.66
CA LEU A 35 0.46 6.10 -8.39
C LEU A 35 1.82 6.13 -7.69
N ASP A 36 2.14 7.25 -7.04
CA ASP A 36 3.40 7.46 -6.30
C ASP A 36 3.14 7.49 -4.78
N TYR A 37 4.21 7.40 -3.99
CA TYR A 37 4.08 7.47 -2.54
C TYR A 37 3.45 8.78 -2.04
N ARG A 38 3.65 9.90 -2.75
CA ARG A 38 3.02 11.18 -2.41
C ARG A 38 1.50 11.09 -2.48
N ASN A 39 0.96 10.52 -3.56
CA ASN A 39 -0.46 10.27 -3.72
C ASN A 39 -0.93 9.28 -2.67
N PHE A 40 -0.21 8.19 -2.38
CA PHE A 40 -0.62 7.27 -1.31
C PHE A 40 -0.79 7.96 0.06
N LEU A 41 0.14 8.85 0.44
CA LEU A 41 0.01 9.61 1.69
C LEU A 41 -1.20 10.56 1.66
N ARG A 42 -1.44 11.21 0.52
CA ARG A 42 -2.60 12.10 0.33
C ARG A 42 -3.90 11.32 0.42
N GLU A 43 -4.03 10.25 -0.35
CA GLU A 43 -5.23 9.43 -0.43
C GLU A 43 -5.52 8.70 0.88
N THR A 44 -4.48 8.31 1.64
CA THR A 44 -4.66 7.80 3.01
C THR A 44 -5.29 8.84 3.92
N LEU A 45 -4.81 10.09 3.89
CA LEU A 45 -5.40 11.16 4.67
C LEU A 45 -6.84 11.47 4.22
N MET A 46 -7.10 11.48 2.92
CA MET A 46 -8.44 11.74 2.38
C MET A 46 -9.44 10.63 2.73
N CYS A 47 -9.03 9.36 2.65
CA CYS A 47 -9.88 8.21 2.95
C CYS A 47 -10.19 8.10 4.45
N THR A 48 -9.17 8.27 5.30
CA THR A 48 -9.28 8.02 6.74
C THR A 48 -9.68 9.26 7.55
N GLN A 49 -9.44 10.45 7.00
CA GLN A 49 -9.55 11.72 7.71
C GLN A 49 -8.73 11.75 9.03
N ASP A 50 -7.63 10.99 9.08
CA ASP A 50 -6.80 10.84 10.27
C ASP A 50 -5.30 10.94 9.93
N VAL A 51 -4.63 11.95 10.51
CA VAL A 51 -3.20 12.18 10.30
C VAL A 51 -2.33 11.03 10.84
N ARG A 52 -2.82 10.27 11.83
CA ARG A 52 -2.11 9.12 12.39
C ARG A 52 -2.01 7.98 11.38
N GLU A 53 -3.07 7.78 10.59
CA GLU A 53 -3.08 6.80 9.51
C GLU A 53 -2.14 7.22 8.38
N ARG A 54 -2.07 8.52 8.04
CA ARG A 54 -1.06 9.05 7.11
C ARG A 54 0.37 8.82 7.62
N LEU A 55 0.62 8.95 8.93
CA LEU A 55 1.92 8.63 9.51
C LEU A 55 2.24 7.13 9.39
N HIS A 56 1.26 6.25 9.55
CA HIS A 56 1.45 4.81 9.30
C HIS A 56 1.77 4.53 7.83
N ALA A 57 1.06 5.15 6.89
CA ALA A 57 1.36 5.05 5.46
C ALA A 57 2.81 5.50 5.15
N PHE A 58 3.27 6.58 5.78
CA PHE A 58 4.65 7.04 5.64
C PHE A 58 5.67 6.03 6.15
N LYS A 59 5.40 5.39 7.30
CA LYS A 59 6.27 4.33 7.82
C LYS A 59 6.33 3.13 6.87
N SER A 60 5.21 2.74 6.25
CA SER A 60 5.18 1.67 5.25
C SER A 60 6.01 2.02 4.01
N ALA A 61 5.94 3.27 3.53
CA ALA A 61 6.76 3.75 2.43
C ALA A 61 8.26 3.66 2.75
N VAL A 62 8.66 4.19 3.90
CA VAL A 62 10.05 4.14 4.37
C VAL A 62 10.53 2.70 4.52
N PHE A 63 9.69 1.81 5.06
CA PHE A 63 10.02 0.40 5.18
C PHE A 63 10.28 -0.25 3.82
N ASN A 64 9.39 -0.04 2.85
CA ASN A 64 9.54 -0.64 1.52
C ASN A 64 10.84 -0.21 0.84
N VAL A 65 11.22 1.07 0.96
CA VAL A 65 12.49 1.60 0.44
C VAL A 65 13.68 0.95 1.13
N LEU A 66 13.72 0.96 2.48
CA LEU A 66 14.88 0.49 3.24
C LEU A 66 15.11 -1.02 3.10
N PHE A 67 14.05 -1.80 2.96
CA PHE A 67 14.12 -3.26 2.87
C PHE A 67 14.03 -3.80 1.45
N ASN A 68 14.06 -2.91 0.45
CA ASN A 68 14.02 -3.28 -0.95
C ASN A 68 12.76 -4.14 -1.28
N ASN A 69 11.62 -3.77 -0.71
CA ASN A 69 10.33 -4.32 -1.09
C ASN A 69 9.79 -3.49 -2.26
N ARG A 70 10.13 -3.90 -3.48
CA ARG A 70 9.80 -3.19 -4.72
C ARG A 70 8.54 -3.70 -5.43
N ASP A 71 7.88 -4.72 -4.88
CA ASP A 71 6.55 -5.18 -5.30
C ASP A 71 5.44 -4.42 -4.56
N ASP A 72 5.58 -3.10 -4.49
CA ASP A 72 4.78 -2.21 -3.65
C ASP A 72 3.61 -1.57 -4.41
N HIS A 73 3.00 -2.30 -5.35
CA HIS A 73 1.86 -1.76 -6.10
C HIS A 73 0.64 -1.40 -5.24
N THR A 74 -0.25 -0.59 -5.81
CA THR A 74 -1.48 -0.06 -5.19
C THR A 74 -2.48 -1.12 -4.68
N LYS A 75 -2.30 -2.41 -5.00
CA LYS A 75 -3.07 -3.52 -4.39
C LYS A 75 -2.54 -4.01 -3.04
N ASN A 76 -1.30 -3.67 -2.69
CA ASN A 76 -0.65 -4.06 -1.42
C ASN A 76 -0.92 -3.07 -0.29
N PHE A 77 -1.65 -2.01 -0.59
CA PHE A 77 -2.19 -1.06 0.39
C PHE A 77 -3.70 -1.12 0.37
N SER A 78 -4.30 -1.11 1.55
CA SER A 78 -5.75 -1.20 1.71
C SER A 78 -6.23 -0.46 2.94
N PHE A 79 -7.53 -0.16 2.96
CA PHE A 79 -8.24 0.45 4.06
C PHE A 79 -9.28 -0.53 4.61
N LEU A 80 -9.50 -0.52 5.92
CA LEU A 80 -10.51 -1.31 6.63
C LEU A 80 -11.55 -0.37 7.23
N MET A 81 -12.83 -0.74 7.11
CA MET A 81 -13.91 0.03 7.73
C MET A 81 -14.10 -0.43 9.18
N ALA A 82 -13.80 0.45 10.13
CA ALA A 82 -14.08 0.23 11.54
C ALA A 82 -15.59 0.23 11.82
N LYS A 83 -15.99 -0.32 12.97
CA LYS A 83 -17.42 -0.43 13.35
C LYS A 83 -18.15 0.91 13.44
N ASN A 84 -17.41 1.99 13.67
CA ASN A 84 -17.94 3.36 13.70
C ASN A 84 -18.02 4.01 12.31
N GLY A 85 -17.80 3.25 11.23
CA GLY A 85 -17.82 3.73 9.85
C GLY A 85 -16.54 4.44 9.40
N GLN A 86 -15.55 4.63 10.27
CA GLN A 86 -14.29 5.27 9.90
C GLN A 86 -13.37 4.28 9.18
N TRP A 87 -12.78 4.72 8.07
CA TRP A 87 -11.73 3.97 7.40
C TRP A 87 -10.40 4.12 8.13
N LYS A 88 -9.64 3.03 8.21
CA LYS A 88 -8.26 2.99 8.76
C LYS A 88 -7.34 2.28 7.79
N LEU A 89 -6.06 2.62 7.80
CA LEU A 89 -5.08 1.88 7.02
C LEU A 89 -5.00 0.43 7.54
N ALA A 90 -5.01 -0.53 6.63
CA ALA A 90 -4.82 -1.93 6.97
C ALA A 90 -3.38 -2.17 7.46
N PRO A 91 -3.15 -3.20 8.29
CA PRO A 91 -1.79 -3.67 8.55
C PRO A 91 -1.06 -3.98 7.24
N ALA A 92 0.26 -3.78 7.19
CA ALA A 92 1.05 -4.18 6.02
C ALA A 92 0.93 -5.69 5.78
N TYR A 93 0.83 -6.08 4.50
CA TYR A 93 0.78 -7.46 4.05
C TYR A 93 1.51 -7.58 2.71
N ASP A 94 1.81 -8.82 2.32
CA ASP A 94 2.56 -9.12 1.09
C ASP A 94 3.91 -8.39 1.02
N VAL A 95 4.59 -8.32 2.17
CA VAL A 95 5.89 -7.68 2.30
C VAL A 95 6.96 -8.74 2.02
N THR A 96 7.66 -8.59 0.90
CA THR A 96 8.72 -9.50 0.50
C THR A 96 9.93 -8.72 -0.01
N PHE A 97 11.13 -9.29 0.09
CA PHE A 97 12.28 -8.73 -0.62
C PHE A 97 12.08 -8.96 -2.12
N CYS A 98 12.16 -7.91 -2.92
CA CYS A 98 12.00 -7.99 -4.36
C CYS A 98 12.94 -6.98 -5.03
N GLU A 99 13.70 -7.41 -6.04
CA GLU A 99 14.54 -6.49 -6.81
C GLU A 99 13.71 -5.55 -7.69
N GLY A 100 12.45 -5.89 -7.95
CA GLY A 100 11.51 -5.11 -8.74
C GLY A 100 11.78 -5.19 -10.26
N PRO A 101 10.83 -4.76 -11.10
CA PRO A 101 11.04 -4.68 -12.54
C PRO A 101 12.14 -3.65 -12.84
N GLY A 102 13.26 -4.09 -13.41
CA GLY A 102 14.38 -3.22 -13.76
C GLY A 102 15.06 -2.54 -12.57
N GLY A 103 14.97 -3.12 -11.36
CA GLY A 103 15.56 -2.51 -10.16
C GLY A 103 14.71 -1.40 -9.53
N CYS A 104 13.48 -1.19 -9.99
CA CYS A 104 12.63 -0.07 -9.56
C CYS A 104 11.46 -0.53 -8.68
N HIS A 105 10.97 0.37 -7.83
CA HIS A 105 9.69 0.23 -7.14
C HIS A 105 8.53 0.29 -8.15
N GLN A 106 7.45 -0.45 -7.90
CA GLN A 106 6.26 -0.36 -8.74
C GLN A 106 5.48 0.93 -8.51
N MET A 107 5.46 1.41 -7.26
CA MET A 107 5.02 2.77 -6.96
C MET A 107 6.21 3.73 -6.98
N ASP A 108 6.06 4.84 -7.71
CA ASP A 108 7.16 5.78 -7.88
C ASP A 108 7.49 6.51 -6.57
N ILE A 109 8.77 6.84 -6.42
CA ILE A 109 9.32 7.62 -5.33
C ILE A 109 9.86 8.90 -5.95
N MET A 110 9.02 9.92 -6.07
CA MET A 110 9.45 11.27 -6.48
C MET A 110 10.24 11.30 -7.81
N GLY A 111 9.95 10.41 -8.76
CA GLY A 111 10.62 10.30 -10.06
C GLY A 111 11.79 9.30 -10.11
N GLU A 112 12.21 8.72 -8.99
CA GLU A 112 13.35 7.78 -8.96
C GLU A 112 13.09 6.49 -9.74
N ALA A 113 11.85 6.02 -9.85
CA ALA A 113 11.53 4.84 -10.65
C ALA A 113 11.59 5.10 -12.18
N LEU A 114 11.65 6.38 -12.59
CA LEU A 114 11.66 6.80 -13.99
C LEU A 114 13.05 7.30 -14.47
N ASN A 115 14.03 7.41 -13.57
CA ASN A 115 15.29 8.14 -13.82
C ASN A 115 16.50 7.26 -14.20
N PHE A 116 16.34 5.96 -14.46
CA PHE A 116 17.46 5.14 -14.93
C PHE A 116 17.70 5.30 -16.44
N PRO A 117 18.96 5.50 -16.89
CA PRO A 117 19.28 5.47 -18.32
C PRO A 117 19.07 4.04 -18.84
N LYS A 118 18.46 3.93 -20.03
CA LYS A 118 18.38 2.68 -20.78
C LYS A 118 19.75 2.11 -21.10
#